data_AF-A0A430L087-F1
#
_entry.id   AF-A0A430L087-F1
#
_cell.length_a   1.000
_cell.length_b   1.000
_cell.length_c   1.000
_cell.angle_alpha   90.00
_cell.angle_beta   90.00
_cell.angle_gamma   90.00
#
_symmetry.space_group_name_H-M   'P 1'
#
loop_
_entity.id
_entity.type
_entity.pdbx_description
1 polymer ?
#
loop_
_entity_poly.entity_id
_entity_poly.type
_entity_poly.pdbx_seq_one_letter_code
_entity_poly.pdbx_strand_id
1 'polypeptide(L)'
;MLFHHAHGDIWQLLGNVIKPYGLTVDDKGLWLRIPEIEEADKKRSKVWLTGDPDEILKFLGLPYTRYWAGPFRDLYQMYEYVANCITFWVAPAAESEMALRANDRRRMKQRPAYRKWVEEFKPLCRAQGRFSNEPLTRDQVRGRAFARFNVRQTYMTERRAFLVEDQKRHILKTIIERIVPLPAEGAAKEDVLYRTVLVRALREIVLDWNRGLYSIMAPGNLRDDEGFYHLGRTESFVLEYKDRIGKEAMDLHNRRMEEKRAHEQPSRV
;
A
#
# COMPACT_ATOMS: atom_id res chain seq x y z
N MET A 1 23.84 3.05 0.16
CA MET A 1 25.06 2.32 -0.23
C MET A 1 25.77 3.06 -1.36
N LEU A 2 27.10 2.93 -1.51
CA LEU A 2 27.86 3.55 -2.61
C LEU A 2 27.25 3.22 -4.00
N PHE A 3 26.71 2.00 -4.13
CA PHE A 3 25.95 1.54 -5.30
C PHE A 3 24.86 2.51 -5.77
N HIS A 4 23.99 2.99 -4.88
CA HIS A 4 22.87 3.87 -5.26
C HIS A 4 23.32 5.31 -5.60
N HIS A 5 24.54 5.69 -5.20
CA HIS A 5 25.13 6.99 -5.52
C HIS A 5 26.13 6.94 -6.69
N ALA A 6 26.45 5.75 -7.19
CA ALA A 6 27.35 5.58 -8.32
C ALA A 6 26.71 6.10 -9.61
N HIS A 7 27.53 6.69 -10.48
CA HIS A 7 27.15 7.20 -11.82
C HIS A 7 26.07 8.29 -11.84
N GLY A 8 25.93 9.06 -10.75
CA GLY A 8 25.13 10.29 -10.73
C GLY A 8 23.63 10.06 -10.97
N ASP A 9 23.13 10.44 -12.16
CA ASP A 9 21.69 10.43 -12.48
C ASP A 9 21.14 9.04 -12.89
N ILE A 10 21.98 8.01 -12.99
CA ILE A 10 21.58 6.67 -13.47
C ILE A 10 20.36 6.10 -12.72
N TRP A 11 20.33 6.21 -11.39
CA TRP A 11 19.26 5.68 -10.56
C TRP A 11 17.99 6.52 -10.62
N GLN A 12 18.10 7.81 -10.99
CA GLN A 12 16.92 8.62 -11.27
C GLN A 12 16.25 8.19 -12.58
N LEU A 13 17.04 7.85 -13.60
CA LEU A 13 16.56 7.34 -14.88
C LEU A 13 15.97 5.93 -14.72
N LEU A 14 16.72 5.01 -14.11
CA LEU A 14 16.23 3.66 -13.83
C LEU A 14 14.97 3.68 -12.96
N GLY A 15 14.92 4.55 -11.96
CA GLY A 15 13.72 4.74 -11.13
C GLY A 15 12.50 5.21 -11.92
N ASN A 16 12.65 5.92 -13.03
CA ASN A 16 11.54 6.25 -13.94
C ASN A 16 11.13 5.04 -14.79
N VAL A 17 12.09 4.21 -15.20
CA VAL A 17 11.88 3.03 -16.04
C VAL A 17 11.21 1.88 -15.28
N ILE A 18 11.65 1.57 -14.06
CA ILE A 18 11.24 0.35 -13.35
C ILE A 18 10.00 0.53 -12.47
N LYS A 19 9.67 1.78 -12.10
CA LYS A 19 8.59 2.09 -11.15
C LYS A 19 7.18 1.73 -11.63
N PRO A 20 6.79 1.93 -12.90
CA PRO A 20 5.49 1.47 -13.40
C PRO A 20 5.27 -0.04 -13.16
N TYR A 21 6.36 -0.81 -13.22
CA TYR A 21 6.39 -2.27 -13.00
C TYR A 21 6.47 -2.68 -11.54
N GLY A 22 6.31 -1.74 -10.61
CA GLY A 22 6.28 -2.02 -9.18
C GLY A 22 7.65 -2.27 -8.57
N LEU A 23 8.74 -1.94 -9.26
CA LEU A 23 10.08 -2.03 -8.69
C LEU A 23 10.50 -0.69 -8.10
N THR A 24 11.31 -0.73 -7.06
CA THR A 24 11.94 0.46 -6.49
C THR A 24 13.31 0.09 -5.95
N VAL A 25 14.31 0.90 -6.26
CA VAL A 25 15.61 0.84 -5.60
C VAL A 25 15.73 2.05 -4.69
N ASP A 26 16.22 1.84 -3.48
CA ASP A 26 16.65 2.90 -2.56
C ASP A 26 18.03 2.57 -1.98
N ASP A 27 18.48 3.36 -1.00
CA ASP A 27 19.83 3.20 -0.44
C ASP A 27 20.08 1.84 0.24
N LYS A 28 19.00 1.09 0.53
CA LYS A 28 19.05 -0.24 1.15
C LYS A 28 19.05 -1.37 0.12
N GLY A 29 18.35 -1.23 -1.01
CA GLY A 29 18.28 -2.31 -2.00
C GLY A 29 17.08 -2.21 -2.93
N LEU A 30 16.72 -3.35 -3.53
CA LEU A 30 15.61 -3.50 -4.44
C LEU A 30 14.37 -4.04 -3.73
N TRP A 31 13.23 -3.45 -4.08
CA TRP A 31 11.92 -3.72 -3.52
C TRP A 31 10.88 -3.97 -4.62
N LEU A 32 9.96 -4.88 -4.36
CA LEU A 32 8.73 -5.09 -5.12
C LEU A 32 7.56 -4.43 -4.41
N ARG A 33 6.68 -3.75 -5.14
CA ARG A 33 5.53 -3.03 -4.58
C ARG A 33 4.21 -3.76 -4.76
N ILE A 34 3.41 -3.79 -3.70
CA ILE A 34 2.02 -4.28 -3.72
C ILE A 34 1.11 -3.13 -4.18
N PRO A 35 0.52 -3.20 -5.39
CA PRO A 35 -0.20 -2.07 -5.99
C PRO A 35 -1.41 -1.63 -5.15
N GLU A 36 -2.11 -2.57 -4.51
CA GLU A 36 -3.26 -2.29 -3.65
C GLU A 36 -2.91 -1.45 -2.41
N ILE A 37 -1.65 -1.46 -1.99
CA ILE A 37 -1.16 -0.73 -0.82
C ILE A 37 -0.53 0.61 -1.22
N GLU A 38 -0.01 0.74 -2.45
CA GLU A 38 0.87 1.85 -2.85
C GLU A 38 0.28 3.25 -2.64
N GLU A 39 -1.02 3.41 -2.87
CA GLU A 39 -1.70 4.69 -2.74
C GLU A 39 -1.91 5.09 -1.28
N ALA A 40 -2.30 4.11 -0.44
CA ALA A 40 -2.58 4.33 0.98
C ALA A 40 -1.30 4.39 1.84
N ASP A 41 -0.33 3.49 1.61
CA ASP A 41 0.91 3.40 2.36
C ASP A 41 2.10 2.94 1.50
N LYS A 42 2.85 3.94 1.00
CA LYS A 42 4.04 3.73 0.16
C LYS A 42 5.17 2.98 0.86
N LYS A 43 5.22 2.99 2.20
CA LYS A 43 6.28 2.30 2.95
C LYS A 43 5.91 0.84 3.11
N ARG A 44 4.68 0.55 3.55
CA ARG A 44 4.16 -0.80 3.72
C ARG A 44 4.03 -1.57 2.41
N SER A 45 3.83 -0.87 1.28
CA SER A 45 3.74 -1.53 -0.02
C SER A 45 5.02 -2.23 -0.45
N LYS A 46 6.18 -1.97 0.17
CA LYS A 46 7.48 -2.53 -0.23
C LYS A 46 7.74 -3.91 0.39
N VAL A 47 7.95 -4.89 -0.48
CA VAL A 47 8.48 -6.21 -0.16
C VAL A 47 9.94 -6.26 -0.59
N TRP A 48 10.82 -6.60 0.35
CA TRP A 48 12.26 -6.70 0.10
C TRP A 48 12.58 -7.80 -0.91
N LEU A 49 13.45 -7.51 -1.89
CA LEU A 49 13.96 -8.50 -2.83
C LEU A 49 15.41 -8.86 -2.53
N THR A 50 16.30 -7.87 -2.56
CA THR A 50 17.73 -8.07 -2.32
C THR A 50 18.44 -6.73 -2.04
N GLY A 51 19.53 -6.80 -1.29
CA GLY A 51 20.46 -5.69 -1.06
C GLY A 51 21.77 -5.84 -1.83
N ASP A 52 21.96 -6.96 -2.52
CA ASP A 52 23.16 -7.24 -3.31
C ASP A 52 23.12 -6.47 -4.63
N PRO A 53 24.04 -5.52 -4.86
CA PRO A 53 24.13 -4.74 -6.10
C PRO A 53 24.13 -5.55 -7.39
N ASP A 54 24.87 -6.67 -7.44
CA ASP A 54 25.00 -7.47 -8.66
C ASP A 54 23.69 -8.19 -8.97
N GLU A 55 23.00 -8.67 -7.93
CA GLU A 55 21.67 -9.26 -8.09
C GLU A 55 20.62 -8.25 -8.53
N ILE A 56 20.72 -6.99 -8.08
CA ILE A 56 19.86 -5.90 -8.57
C ILE A 56 20.10 -5.68 -10.07
N LEU A 57 21.37 -5.53 -10.49
CA LEU A 57 21.72 -5.30 -11.89
C LEU A 57 21.29 -6.48 -12.78
N LYS A 58 21.61 -7.72 -12.38
CA LYS A 58 21.18 -8.94 -13.10
C LYS A 58 19.67 -9.03 -13.22
N PHE A 59 18.93 -8.77 -12.15
CA PHE A 59 17.48 -8.83 -12.17
C PHE A 59 16.88 -7.79 -13.12
N LEU A 60 17.47 -6.59 -13.17
CA LEU A 60 17.09 -5.53 -14.11
C LEU A 60 17.60 -5.75 -15.55
N GLY A 61 18.34 -6.82 -15.81
CA GLY A 61 18.96 -7.12 -17.13
C GLY A 61 20.12 -6.20 -17.50
N LEU A 62 20.66 -5.48 -16.52
CA LEU A 62 21.74 -4.53 -16.75
C LEU A 62 23.10 -5.25 -16.71
N PRO A 63 24.01 -4.99 -17.68
CA PRO A 63 25.34 -5.59 -17.69
C PRO A 63 26.20 -5.14 -16.50
N TYR A 64 26.25 -5.95 -15.44
CA TYR A 64 26.95 -5.58 -14.19
C TYR A 64 28.45 -5.28 -14.40
N THR A 65 29.12 -5.98 -15.31
CA THR A 65 30.52 -5.72 -15.66
C THR A 65 30.73 -4.29 -16.16
N ARG A 66 29.81 -3.76 -16.99
CA ARG A 66 29.88 -2.37 -17.45
C ARG A 66 29.63 -1.39 -16.32
N TYR A 67 28.74 -1.69 -15.38
CA TYR A 67 28.45 -0.83 -14.25
C TYR A 67 29.69 -0.56 -13.39
N TRP A 68 30.51 -1.60 -13.17
CA TRP A 68 31.68 -1.54 -12.31
C TRP A 68 32.98 -1.10 -13.01
N ALA A 69 32.98 -1.03 -14.34
CA ALA A 69 34.16 -0.68 -15.15
C ALA A 69 34.62 0.79 -15.04
N GLY A 70 33.97 1.60 -14.20
CA GLY A 70 34.24 3.04 -14.06
C GLY A 70 33.25 3.92 -14.83
N PRO A 71 33.51 5.25 -14.88
CA PRO A 71 32.54 6.23 -15.35
C PRO A 71 32.12 6.01 -16.81
N PHE A 72 30.95 6.55 -17.15
CA PHE A 72 30.52 6.66 -18.55
C PHE A 72 31.30 7.76 -19.26
N ARG A 73 31.67 7.52 -20.52
CA ARG A 73 32.39 8.50 -21.35
C ARG A 73 31.58 9.79 -21.49
N ASP A 74 30.28 9.64 -21.67
CA ASP A 74 29.33 10.72 -21.86
C ASP A 74 27.92 10.27 -21.42
N LEU A 75 26.97 11.21 -21.45
CA LEU A 75 25.58 10.95 -21.09
C LEU A 75 24.92 9.94 -22.04
N TYR A 76 25.29 9.92 -23.31
CA TYR A 76 24.69 9.02 -24.29
C TYR A 76 25.03 7.55 -23.98
N GLN A 77 26.28 7.27 -23.63
CA GLN A 77 26.69 5.93 -23.19
C GLN A 77 25.95 5.50 -21.90
N MET A 78 25.71 6.43 -20.97
CA MET A 78 24.90 6.15 -19.78
C MET A 78 23.44 5.86 -20.16
N TYR A 79 22.86 6.60 -21.11
CA TYR A 79 21.50 6.36 -21.59
C TYR A 79 21.36 5.00 -22.27
N GLU A 80 22.30 4.64 -23.14
CA GLU A 80 22.36 3.31 -23.76
C GLU A 80 22.42 2.21 -22.70
N TYR A 81 23.22 2.40 -21.64
CA TYR A 81 23.24 1.45 -20.52
C TYR A 81 21.88 1.33 -19.82
N VAL A 82 21.23 2.44 -19.49
CA VAL A 82 19.88 2.42 -18.88
C VAL A 82 18.86 1.75 -19.80
N ALA A 83 18.98 1.94 -21.12
CA ALA A 83 18.10 1.36 -22.12
C ALA A 83 18.22 -0.18 -22.24
N ASN A 84 19.29 -0.77 -21.70
CA ASN A 84 19.40 -2.24 -21.59
C ASN A 84 18.52 -2.82 -20.47
N CYS A 85 17.87 -1.99 -19.65
CA CYS A 85 16.96 -2.48 -18.62
C CYS A 85 15.81 -3.28 -19.23
N ILE A 86 15.49 -4.44 -18.65
CA ILE A 86 14.44 -5.35 -19.14
C ILE A 86 13.04 -4.73 -19.26
N THR A 87 12.78 -3.62 -18.58
CA THR A 87 11.50 -2.91 -18.62
C THR A 87 11.57 -1.61 -19.42
N PHE A 88 12.71 -1.31 -20.05
CA PHE A 88 12.83 -0.11 -20.85
C PHE A 88 12.08 -0.27 -22.17
N TRP A 89 11.19 0.67 -22.42
CA TRP A 89 10.56 0.88 -23.71
C TRP A 89 10.21 2.35 -23.86
N VAL A 90 9.92 2.75 -25.09
CA VAL A 90 9.51 4.11 -25.40
C VAL A 90 8.11 4.10 -25.99
N ALA A 91 7.17 4.63 -25.21
CA ALA A 91 5.78 4.77 -25.64
C ALA A 91 5.64 5.66 -26.88
N PRO A 92 4.60 5.44 -27.71
CA PRO A 92 4.25 6.33 -28.81
C PRO A 92 4.14 7.80 -28.34
N ALA A 93 4.43 8.75 -29.25
CA ALA A 93 4.47 10.18 -28.91
C ALA A 93 3.17 10.68 -28.26
N ALA A 94 2.01 10.24 -28.78
CA ALA A 94 0.69 10.60 -28.25
C ALA A 94 0.50 10.20 -26.77
N GLU A 95 1.07 9.08 -26.33
CA GLU A 95 0.99 8.62 -24.94
C GLU A 95 2.02 9.32 -24.04
N SER A 96 3.20 9.63 -24.59
CA SER A 96 4.29 10.29 -23.86
C SER A 96 3.97 11.73 -23.48
N GLU A 97 3.11 12.41 -24.22
CA GLU A 97 2.73 13.81 -23.99
C GLU A 97 1.61 13.95 -22.93
N MET A 98 0.92 12.86 -22.58
CA MET A 98 -0.34 12.87 -21.82
C MET A 98 -0.26 12.86 -20.28
N ALA A 99 0.89 13.19 -19.66
CA ALA A 99 0.97 13.88 -18.35
C ALA A 99 2.31 13.61 -17.63
N LEU A 100 3.21 14.60 -17.64
CA LEU A 100 4.28 14.66 -16.64
C LEU A 100 3.67 14.83 -15.25
N ARG A 101 3.95 13.91 -14.32
CA ARG A 101 3.53 14.08 -12.92
C ARG A 101 4.32 15.23 -12.28
N ALA A 102 3.85 15.76 -11.14
CA ALA A 102 4.51 16.89 -10.46
C ALA A 102 6.01 16.65 -10.20
N ASN A 103 6.39 15.43 -9.82
CA ASN A 103 7.79 15.05 -9.62
C ASN A 103 8.60 15.02 -10.93
N ASP A 104 7.99 14.60 -12.04
CA ASP A 104 8.66 14.58 -13.34
C ASP A 104 8.88 16.00 -13.85
N ARG A 105 7.90 16.90 -13.69
CA ARG A 105 8.07 18.34 -13.99
C ARG A 105 9.21 18.96 -13.20
N ARG A 106 9.32 18.65 -11.90
CA ARG A 106 10.43 19.12 -11.06
C ARG A 106 11.78 18.60 -11.56
N ARG A 107 11.85 17.32 -11.97
CA ARG A 107 13.07 16.71 -12.53
C ARG A 107 13.47 17.35 -13.85
N MET A 108 12.52 17.60 -14.76
CA MET A 108 12.77 18.32 -16.01
C MET A 108 13.42 19.68 -15.77
N LYS A 109 12.99 20.42 -14.72
CA LYS A 109 13.60 21.71 -14.36
C LYS A 109 15.00 21.57 -13.75
N GLN A 110 15.19 20.62 -12.84
CA GLN A 110 16.36 20.57 -11.96
C GLN A 110 17.50 19.64 -12.43
N ARG A 111 17.24 18.71 -13.35
CA ARG A 111 18.19 17.66 -13.73
C ARG A 111 18.46 17.67 -15.24
N PRO A 112 19.57 18.27 -15.69
CA PRO A 112 19.90 18.35 -17.11
C PRO A 112 19.98 16.99 -17.81
N ALA A 113 20.56 15.96 -17.17
CA ALA A 113 20.62 14.62 -17.78
C ALA A 113 19.21 13.99 -17.89
N TYR A 114 18.36 14.14 -16.88
CA TYR A 114 16.97 13.70 -16.98
C TYR A 114 16.21 14.40 -18.11
N ARG A 115 16.40 15.72 -18.27
CA ARG A 115 15.78 16.49 -19.35
C ARG A 115 16.21 15.96 -20.71
N LYS A 116 17.52 15.83 -20.95
CA LYS A 116 18.06 15.29 -22.22
C LYS A 116 17.60 13.86 -22.50
N TRP A 117 17.46 13.02 -21.47
CA TRP A 117 16.88 11.68 -21.61
C TRP A 117 15.46 11.72 -22.18
N VAL A 118 14.62 12.64 -21.68
CA VAL A 118 13.21 12.77 -22.09
C VAL A 118 13.06 13.50 -23.43
N GLU A 119 13.78 14.59 -23.65
CA GLU A 119 13.63 15.50 -24.80
C GLU A 119 14.52 15.12 -25.99
N GLU A 120 15.61 14.38 -25.79
CA GLU A 120 16.55 14.01 -26.87
C GLU A 120 16.61 12.50 -27.07
N PHE A 121 16.99 11.73 -26.04
CA PHE A 121 17.28 10.29 -26.20
C PHE A 121 16.05 9.44 -26.52
N LYS A 122 14.95 9.59 -25.77
CA LYS A 122 13.70 8.85 -26.02
C LYS A 122 13.11 9.17 -27.40
N PRO A 123 13.01 10.45 -27.84
CA PRO A 123 12.61 10.78 -29.21
C PRO A 123 13.53 10.18 -30.29
N LEU A 124 14.85 10.19 -30.08
CA LEU A 124 15.79 9.55 -31.01
C LEU A 124 15.54 8.05 -31.12
N CYS A 125 15.31 7.36 -30.00
CA CYS A 125 14.96 5.94 -30.01
C CYS A 125 13.69 5.67 -30.83
N ARG A 126 12.65 6.50 -30.66
CA ARG A 126 11.42 6.43 -31.47
C ARG A 126 11.68 6.62 -32.96
N ALA A 127 12.44 7.65 -33.31
CA ALA A 127 12.78 7.94 -34.71
C ALA A 127 13.57 6.80 -35.37
N GLN A 128 14.37 6.07 -34.58
CA GLN A 128 15.14 4.90 -35.00
C GLN A 128 14.33 3.57 -34.92
N GLY A 129 13.08 3.60 -34.49
CA GLY A 129 12.27 2.39 -34.28
C GLY A 129 12.76 1.48 -33.16
N ARG A 130 13.57 2.00 -32.24
CA ARG A 130 14.16 1.24 -31.12
C ARG A 130 13.23 1.25 -29.91
N PHE A 131 13.14 0.11 -29.23
CA PHE A 131 12.40 -0.07 -27.97
C PHE A 131 10.90 0.26 -28.06
N SER A 132 10.28 0.01 -29.22
CA SER A 132 8.89 0.38 -29.51
C SER A 132 7.84 -0.51 -28.84
N ASN A 133 8.22 -1.68 -28.35
CA ASN A 133 7.30 -2.64 -27.73
C ASN A 133 7.53 -2.69 -26.23
N GLU A 134 6.44 -2.68 -25.46
CA GLU A 134 6.50 -2.93 -24.02
C GLU A 134 6.95 -4.38 -23.77
N PRO A 135 8.11 -4.61 -23.13
CA PRO A 135 8.71 -5.95 -23.06
C PRO A 135 8.08 -6.83 -22.00
N LEU A 136 7.53 -6.24 -20.94
CA LEU A 136 6.98 -6.94 -19.79
C LEU A 136 5.82 -6.17 -19.19
N THR A 137 4.84 -6.88 -18.65
CA THR A 137 3.82 -6.30 -17.78
C THR A 137 4.29 -6.28 -16.33
N ARG A 138 3.64 -5.47 -15.50
CA ARG A 138 3.87 -5.45 -14.04
C ARG A 138 3.69 -6.84 -13.40
N ASP A 139 2.72 -7.61 -13.87
CA ASP A 139 2.44 -8.95 -13.35
C ASP A 139 3.53 -9.96 -13.73
N GLN A 140 4.08 -9.85 -14.94
CA GLN A 140 5.23 -10.65 -15.36
C GLN A 140 6.48 -10.31 -14.53
N VAL A 141 6.75 -9.03 -14.26
CA VAL A 141 7.85 -8.61 -13.37
C VAL A 141 7.68 -9.15 -11.96
N ARG A 142 6.45 -9.09 -11.40
CA ARG A 142 6.12 -9.72 -10.11
C ARG A 142 6.37 -11.23 -10.13
N GLY A 143 5.93 -11.93 -11.18
CA GLY A 143 6.18 -13.35 -11.36
C GLY A 143 7.67 -13.70 -11.35
N ARG A 144 8.49 -12.92 -12.07
CA ARG A 144 9.94 -13.05 -12.07
C ARG A 144 10.56 -12.82 -10.69
N ALA A 145 10.09 -11.80 -9.96
CA ALA A 145 10.56 -11.53 -8.60
C ALA A 145 10.23 -12.69 -7.64
N PHE A 146 9.03 -13.28 -7.75
CA PHE A 146 8.66 -14.46 -6.97
C PHE A 146 9.56 -15.65 -7.26
N ALA A 147 9.83 -15.92 -8.54
CA ALA A 147 10.70 -17.03 -8.94
C ALA A 147 12.15 -16.83 -8.51
N ARG A 148 12.68 -15.61 -8.61
CA ARG A 148 14.10 -15.32 -8.34
C ARG A 148 14.44 -15.19 -6.85
N PHE A 149 13.53 -14.61 -6.07
CA PHE A 149 13.79 -14.20 -4.68
C PHE A 149 12.92 -14.93 -3.64
N ASN A 150 12.00 -15.80 -4.07
CA ASN A 150 11.12 -16.58 -3.19
C ASN A 150 10.25 -15.73 -2.22
N VAL A 151 9.80 -14.55 -2.66
CA VAL A 151 9.07 -13.58 -1.82
C VAL A 151 7.54 -13.69 -1.92
N ARG A 152 7.01 -14.71 -2.60
CA ARG A 152 5.57 -14.85 -2.87
C ARG A 152 4.76 -14.86 -1.56
N GLN A 153 5.18 -15.64 -0.56
CA GLN A 153 4.43 -15.76 0.69
C GLN A 153 4.39 -14.44 1.45
N THR A 154 5.53 -13.75 1.58
CA THR A 154 5.63 -12.44 2.23
C THR A 154 4.72 -11.42 1.52
N TYR A 155 4.76 -11.38 0.18
CA TYR A 155 3.92 -10.50 -0.62
C TYR A 155 2.42 -10.76 -0.38
N MET A 156 1.99 -12.02 -0.45
CA MET A 156 0.58 -12.37 -0.30
C MET A 156 0.08 -12.13 1.13
N THR A 157 0.92 -12.38 2.13
CA THR A 157 0.58 -12.14 3.55
C THR A 157 0.38 -10.65 3.81
N GLU A 158 1.31 -9.80 3.37
CA GLU A 158 1.19 -8.34 3.53
C GLU A 158 -0.02 -7.78 2.77
N ARG A 159 -0.23 -8.24 1.53
CA ARG A 159 -1.39 -7.86 0.72
C ARG A 159 -2.69 -8.23 1.41
N ARG A 160 -2.81 -9.47 1.91
CA ARG A 160 -4.00 -9.94 2.62
C ARG A 160 -4.26 -9.13 3.88
N ALA A 161 -3.24 -8.95 4.72
CA ALA A 161 -3.35 -8.17 5.96
C ALA A 161 -3.89 -6.75 5.67
N PHE A 162 -3.33 -6.08 4.66
CA PHE A 162 -3.80 -4.75 4.27
C PHE A 162 -5.25 -4.74 3.78
N LEU A 163 -5.64 -5.68 2.91
CA LEU A 163 -7.00 -5.73 2.38
C LEU A 163 -8.03 -6.05 3.46
N VAL A 164 -7.71 -6.93 4.42
CA VAL A 164 -8.57 -7.20 5.58
C VAL A 164 -8.72 -5.97 6.46
N GLU A 165 -7.64 -5.23 6.73
CA GLU A 165 -7.72 -3.97 7.47
C GLU A 165 -8.54 -2.90 6.72
N ASP A 166 -8.40 -2.82 5.41
CA ASP A 166 -9.19 -1.91 4.59
C ASP A 166 -10.68 -2.27 4.62
N GLN A 167 -10.99 -3.56 4.55
CA GLN A 167 -12.34 -4.05 4.69
C GLN A 167 -12.92 -3.76 6.08
N LYS A 168 -12.14 -3.89 7.16
CA LYS A 168 -12.55 -3.47 8.51
C LYS A 168 -12.90 -1.98 8.55
N ARG A 169 -12.08 -1.11 7.93
CA ARG A 169 -12.38 0.33 7.83
C ARG A 169 -13.66 0.59 7.04
N HIS A 170 -13.85 -0.14 5.95
CA HIS A 170 -15.07 -0.07 5.15
C HIS A 170 -16.29 -0.46 6.00
N ILE A 171 -16.29 -1.64 6.62
CA ILE A 171 -17.40 -2.14 7.45
C ILE A 171 -17.74 -1.16 8.56
N LEU A 172 -16.74 -0.60 9.25
CA LEU A 172 -16.98 0.40 10.29
C LEU A 172 -17.78 1.58 9.74
N LYS A 173 -17.33 2.16 8.62
CA LYS A 173 -17.94 3.37 8.05
C LYS A 173 -19.26 3.12 7.33
N THR A 174 -19.35 2.06 6.54
CA THR A 174 -20.45 1.87 5.58
C THR A 174 -21.54 0.93 6.09
N ILE A 175 -21.23 0.10 7.10
CA ILE A 175 -22.19 -0.81 7.72
C ILE A 175 -22.52 -0.32 9.13
N ILE A 176 -21.55 -0.34 10.05
CA ILE A 176 -21.81 -0.06 11.46
C ILE A 176 -22.29 1.40 11.66
N GLU A 177 -21.53 2.38 11.20
CA GLU A 177 -21.87 3.80 11.38
C GLU A 177 -23.08 4.24 10.55
N ARG A 178 -23.38 3.53 9.45
CA ARG A 178 -24.59 3.76 8.65
C ARG A 178 -25.84 3.24 9.36
N ILE A 179 -25.78 2.03 9.92
CA ILE A 179 -26.90 1.40 10.63
C ILE A 179 -27.15 2.09 11.98
N VAL A 180 -26.09 2.62 12.60
CA VAL A 180 -26.14 3.38 13.85
C VAL A 180 -25.75 4.84 13.56
N PRO A 181 -26.66 5.63 12.94
CA PRO A 181 -26.37 7.00 12.54
C PRO A 181 -26.11 7.88 13.75
N LEU A 182 -25.45 9.03 13.53
CA LEU A 182 -25.31 10.05 14.56
C LEU A 182 -26.70 10.53 14.99
N PRO A 183 -26.91 10.82 16.30
CA PRO A 183 -28.13 11.46 16.75
C PRO A 183 -28.28 12.83 16.09
N ALA A 184 -29.52 13.31 15.99
CA ALA A 184 -29.81 14.65 15.47
C ALA A 184 -29.11 15.73 16.30
N GLU A 185 -28.88 16.90 15.68
CA GLU A 185 -28.33 18.04 16.39
C GLU A 185 -29.26 18.44 17.55
N GLY A 186 -28.69 18.60 18.75
CA GLY A 186 -29.46 18.86 19.98
C GLY A 186 -30.03 17.61 20.68
N ALA A 187 -29.70 16.39 20.22
CA ALA A 187 -30.08 15.16 20.91
C ALA A 187 -29.58 15.09 22.36
N ALA A 188 -30.27 14.29 23.17
CA ALA A 188 -29.92 14.09 24.57
C ALA A 188 -28.51 13.50 24.71
N LYS A 189 -27.81 13.84 25.80
CA LYS A 189 -26.45 13.33 26.04
C LYS A 189 -26.44 11.81 26.17
N GLU A 190 -27.53 11.26 26.67
CA GLU A 190 -27.78 9.83 26.82
C GLU A 190 -27.81 9.12 25.46
N ASP A 191 -28.42 9.73 24.44
CA ASP A 191 -28.48 9.16 23.07
C ASP A 191 -27.10 9.15 22.41
N VAL A 192 -26.34 10.23 22.60
CA VAL A 192 -24.95 10.35 22.11
C VAL A 192 -24.05 9.31 22.79
N LEU A 193 -24.19 9.14 24.11
CA LEU A 193 -23.47 8.13 24.87
C LEU A 193 -23.86 6.72 24.42
N TYR A 194 -25.15 6.42 24.32
CA TYR A 194 -25.65 5.11 23.90
C TYR A 194 -25.10 4.72 22.53
N ARG A 195 -25.18 5.61 21.54
CA ARG A 195 -24.56 5.39 20.23
C ARG A 195 -23.07 5.06 20.35
N THR A 196 -22.34 5.86 21.12
CA THR A 196 -20.88 5.72 21.25
C THR A 196 -20.52 4.35 21.83
N VAL A 197 -21.27 3.91 22.85
CA VAL A 197 -21.13 2.59 23.48
C VAL A 197 -21.51 1.47 22.52
N LEU A 198 -22.62 1.60 21.78
CA LEU A 198 -23.06 0.61 20.80
C LEU A 198 -22.08 0.45 19.63
N VAL A 199 -21.61 1.54 19.01
CA VAL A 199 -20.64 1.48 17.92
C VAL A 199 -19.34 0.80 18.38
N ARG A 200 -18.89 1.11 19.60
CA ARG A 200 -17.72 0.45 20.21
C ARG A 200 -17.95 -1.06 20.37
N ALA A 201 -19.09 -1.46 20.93
CA ALA A 201 -19.42 -2.87 21.14
C ALA A 201 -19.50 -3.65 19.82
N LEU A 202 -20.17 -3.08 18.80
CA LEU A 202 -20.24 -3.67 17.47
C LEU A 202 -18.85 -3.81 16.83
N ARG A 203 -17.97 -2.82 17.00
CA ARG A 203 -16.58 -2.92 16.54
C ARG A 203 -15.84 -4.07 17.23
N GLU A 204 -15.95 -4.18 18.55
CA GLU A 204 -15.26 -5.20 19.34
C GLU A 204 -15.76 -6.62 19.00
N ILE A 205 -17.08 -6.78 18.80
CA ILE A 205 -17.70 -8.06 18.44
C ILE A 205 -17.38 -8.46 16.99
N VAL A 206 -17.61 -7.56 16.04
CA VAL A 206 -17.53 -7.87 14.60
C VAL A 206 -16.10 -7.82 14.09
N LEU A 207 -15.34 -6.76 14.42
CA LEU A 207 -14.02 -6.51 13.83
C LEU A 207 -12.86 -7.09 14.65
N ASP A 208 -12.95 -7.01 15.97
CA ASP A 208 -11.88 -7.45 16.87
C ASP A 208 -12.07 -8.90 17.36
N TRP A 209 -13.24 -9.48 17.07
CA TRP A 209 -13.59 -10.86 17.43
C TRP A 209 -13.48 -11.14 18.94
N ASN A 210 -13.85 -10.15 19.75
CA ASN A 210 -13.69 -10.24 21.19
C ASN A 210 -14.68 -11.25 21.79
N ARG A 211 -14.15 -12.37 22.30
CA ARG A 211 -14.90 -13.43 22.97
C ARG A 211 -14.75 -13.27 24.47
N GLY A 212 -15.70 -12.62 25.14
CA GLY A 212 -15.71 -12.60 26.62
C GLY A 212 -16.34 -11.37 27.26
N LEU A 213 -16.52 -10.26 26.53
CA LEU A 213 -17.15 -9.05 27.09
C LEU A 213 -18.67 -9.02 26.95
N TYR A 214 -19.21 -9.70 25.93
CA TYR A 214 -20.62 -9.65 25.55
C TYR A 214 -21.17 -11.06 25.44
N SER A 215 -22.47 -11.24 25.67
CA SER A 215 -23.11 -12.55 25.52
C SER A 215 -23.27 -12.91 24.03
N ILE A 216 -23.48 -11.90 23.19
CA ILE A 216 -23.62 -12.03 21.74
C ILE A 216 -22.24 -12.04 21.09
N MET A 217 -22.00 -13.07 20.29
CA MET A 217 -20.78 -13.22 19.50
C MET A 217 -21.08 -13.15 18.02
N ALA A 218 -20.12 -12.63 17.24
CA ALA A 218 -20.20 -12.70 15.80
C ALA A 218 -20.12 -14.16 15.33
N PRO A 219 -20.97 -14.59 14.38
CA PRO A 219 -20.97 -15.97 13.91
C PRO A 219 -19.77 -16.24 12.99
N GLY A 220 -19.12 -17.40 13.14
CA GLY A 220 -17.86 -17.71 12.44
C GLY A 220 -17.90 -17.55 10.92
N ASN A 221 -19.09 -17.69 10.32
CA ASN A 221 -19.33 -17.51 8.88
C ASN A 221 -19.37 -16.04 8.43
N LEU A 222 -19.12 -15.05 9.30
CA LEU A 222 -18.90 -13.67 8.90
C LEU A 222 -17.59 -13.49 8.16
N ARG A 223 -16.60 -14.37 8.38
CA ARG A 223 -15.31 -14.36 7.68
C ARG A 223 -15.06 -15.68 6.97
N ASP A 224 -14.27 -15.63 5.91
CA ASP A 224 -13.69 -16.81 5.28
C ASP A 224 -12.39 -17.25 5.97
N ASP A 225 -11.80 -18.34 5.49
CA ASP A 225 -10.55 -18.91 6.01
C ASP A 225 -9.34 -17.99 5.81
N GLU A 226 -9.45 -16.99 4.93
CA GLU A 226 -8.43 -15.96 4.71
C GLU A 226 -8.66 -14.71 5.57
N GLY A 227 -9.75 -14.66 6.34
CA GLY A 227 -10.10 -13.56 7.23
C GLY A 227 -10.85 -12.41 6.56
N PHE A 228 -11.26 -12.55 5.29
CA PHE A 228 -12.11 -11.56 4.61
C PHE A 228 -13.55 -11.70 5.07
N TYR A 229 -14.24 -10.57 5.18
CA TYR A 229 -15.62 -10.51 5.63
C TYR A 229 -16.61 -10.70 4.49
N HIS A 230 -17.67 -11.43 4.77
CA HIS A 230 -18.87 -11.44 3.94
C HIS A 230 -19.72 -10.21 4.29
N LEU A 231 -19.67 -9.17 3.45
CA LEU A 231 -20.32 -7.88 3.74
C LEU A 231 -21.82 -8.01 3.99
N GLY A 232 -22.54 -8.79 3.17
CA GLY A 232 -23.99 -9.00 3.34
C GLY A 232 -24.33 -9.69 4.67
N ARG A 233 -23.60 -10.74 5.05
CA ARG A 233 -23.80 -11.42 6.34
C ARG A 233 -23.45 -10.50 7.52
N THR A 234 -22.40 -9.69 7.35
CA THR A 234 -21.97 -8.71 8.36
C THR A 234 -23.07 -7.67 8.59
N GLU A 235 -23.65 -7.14 7.51
CA GLU A 235 -24.77 -6.21 7.59
C GLU A 235 -26.00 -6.83 8.25
N SER A 236 -26.41 -8.04 7.84
CA SER A 236 -27.54 -8.75 8.47
C SER A 236 -27.33 -8.95 9.97
N PHE A 237 -26.14 -9.37 10.38
CA PHE A 237 -25.81 -9.54 11.80
C PHE A 237 -25.92 -8.22 12.57
N VAL A 238 -25.37 -7.12 12.04
CA VAL A 238 -25.45 -5.82 12.70
C VAL A 238 -26.91 -5.35 12.81
N LEU A 239 -27.70 -5.49 11.75
CA LEU A 239 -29.12 -5.11 11.77
C LEU A 239 -29.93 -5.91 12.79
N GLU A 240 -29.71 -7.22 12.88
CA GLU A 240 -30.45 -8.12 13.76
C GLU A 240 -30.10 -7.94 15.24
N TYR A 241 -28.83 -7.71 15.56
CA TYR A 241 -28.35 -7.76 16.94
C TYR A 241 -28.04 -6.39 17.57
N LYS A 242 -28.04 -5.28 16.81
CA LYS A 242 -27.64 -3.95 17.33
C LYS A 242 -28.34 -3.54 18.62
N ASP A 243 -29.65 -3.76 18.75
CA ASP A 243 -30.43 -3.26 19.88
C ASP A 243 -30.12 -4.05 21.15
N ARG A 244 -29.96 -5.37 21.01
CA ARG A 244 -29.54 -6.24 22.12
C ARG A 244 -28.10 -5.97 22.55
N ILE A 245 -27.19 -5.84 21.58
CA ILE A 245 -25.78 -5.50 21.83
C ILE A 245 -25.69 -4.14 22.53
N GLY A 246 -26.48 -3.15 22.09
CA GLY A 246 -26.47 -1.81 22.66
C GLY A 246 -26.92 -1.79 24.11
N LYS A 247 -27.98 -2.54 24.43
CA LYS A 247 -28.43 -2.71 25.83
C LYS A 247 -27.35 -3.35 26.71
N GLU A 248 -26.80 -4.49 26.30
CA GLU A 248 -25.74 -5.17 27.09
C GLU A 248 -24.51 -4.29 27.28
N ALA A 249 -24.10 -3.57 26.22
CA ALA A 249 -22.96 -2.68 26.27
C ALA A 249 -23.20 -1.48 27.19
N MET A 250 -24.42 -0.93 27.21
CA MET A 250 -24.79 0.15 28.11
C MET A 250 -24.82 -0.30 29.58
N ASP A 251 -25.38 -1.48 29.86
CA ASP A 251 -25.39 -2.07 31.20
C ASP A 251 -23.96 -2.34 31.70
N LEU A 252 -23.07 -2.83 30.83
CA LEU A 252 -21.65 -3.00 31.15
C LEU A 252 -20.94 -1.66 31.39
N HIS A 253 -21.25 -0.64 30.61
CA HIS A 253 -20.69 0.71 30.79
C HIS A 253 -21.10 1.29 32.16
N ASN A 254 -22.38 1.23 32.50
CA ASN A 254 -22.90 1.76 33.76
C ASN A 254 -22.25 1.08 34.97
N ARG A 255 -22.16 -0.26 34.98
CA ARG A 255 -21.48 -1.02 36.05
C ARG A 255 -20.03 -0.57 36.25
N ARG A 256 -19.26 -0.44 35.17
CA ARG A 256 -17.86 0.03 35.24
C ARG A 256 -17.75 1.46 35.78
N MET A 257 -18.70 2.32 35.45
CA MET A 257 -18.72 3.69 35.97
C MET A 257 -19.07 3.74 37.45
N GLU A 258 -19.98 2.88 37.92
CA GLU A 258 -20.31 2.73 39.35
C GLU A 258 -19.12 2.21 40.14
N GLU A 259 -18.47 1.14 39.67
CA GLU A 259 -17.24 0.59 40.29
C GLU A 259 -16.14 1.65 40.40
N LYS A 260 -15.93 2.43 39.34
CA LYS A 260 -14.93 3.51 39.33
C LYS A 260 -15.26 4.60 40.34
N ARG A 261 -16.53 5.04 40.41
CA ARG A 261 -16.98 6.04 41.40
C ARG A 261 -16.82 5.53 42.84
N ALA A 262 -17.06 4.23 43.08
CA ALA A 262 -16.86 3.61 44.38
C ALA A 262 -15.38 3.57 44.80
N HIS A 263 -14.45 3.41 43.85
CA HIS A 263 -13.01 3.44 44.12
C HIS A 263 -12.44 4.87 44.26
N GLU A 264 -13.03 5.86 43.59
CA GLU A 264 -12.57 7.26 43.60
C GLU A 264 -13.10 8.10 44.77
N GLN A 265 -14.04 7.59 45.57
CA GLN A 265 -14.38 8.18 46.87
C GLN A 265 -13.37 7.66 47.90
N PRO A 266 -12.35 8.44 48.33
CA PRO A 266 -11.54 8.02 49.47
C PRO A 266 -12.47 7.99 50.69
N SER A 267 -12.30 6.97 51.53
CA SER A 267 -12.96 6.90 52.85
C SER A 267 -12.74 8.22 53.57
N ARG A 268 -13.73 9.11 53.52
CA ARG A 268 -13.84 10.25 54.43
C ARG A 268 -14.28 9.67 55.76
N VAL A 269 -13.30 9.27 56.56
CA VAL A 269 -13.42 9.11 58.02
C VAL A 269 -12.96 10.42 58.64
#